data_AF-A0A3D8Q7L7-F1
#
_entry.id   AF-A0A3D8Q7L7-F1
#
_cell.length_a   1.000
_cell.length_b   1.000
_cell.length_c   1.000
_cell.angle_alpha   90.00
_cell.angle_beta   90.00
_cell.angle_gamma   90.00
#
_symmetry.space_group_name_H-M   'P 1'
#
loop_
_entity.id
_entity.type
_entity.pdbx_description
1 polymer ?
#
loop_
_entity_poly.entity_id
_entity_poly.type
_entity_poly.pdbx_seq_one_letter_code
_entity_poly.pdbx_strand_id
1 'polypeptide(L)'
;MALFGYDQGVFSGVVISKDFLTTLHLTNKTSLIGTISALFDVGSFFGSIAAFTLGGRLGRTRSMLLGSLIMTVGVILQSASSTVAVMMAGHIVTGLWNGNNTAAAPIWQGETAKASMRGKLIVVELIMCVVGFSLVNWIIPVVYFFYPETADRSLEDIERFFRENHGIFVFKNKMAVSVKRPEEYIINEQNTTCENKLREEEKGVLVQQTKKATEV
;
A
#
# COMPACT_ATOMS: atom_id res chain seq x y z
N MET A 1 -0.16 -15.18 -13.14
CA MET A 1 -1.08 -14.03 -13.21
C MET A 1 -1.78 -13.67 -11.90
N ALA A 2 -1.87 -14.55 -10.89
CA ALA A 2 -2.40 -14.16 -9.58
C ALA A 2 -1.63 -12.99 -8.93
N LEU A 3 -0.28 -13.00 -9.01
CA LEU A 3 0.56 -11.92 -8.51
C LEU A 3 0.30 -10.57 -9.21
N PHE A 4 -0.07 -10.60 -10.50
CA PHE A 4 -0.44 -9.39 -11.24
C PHE A 4 -1.75 -8.80 -10.71
N GLY A 5 -2.78 -9.63 -10.49
CA GLY A 5 -4.04 -9.18 -9.87
C GLY A 5 -3.83 -8.66 -8.44
N TYR A 6 -2.92 -9.28 -7.69
CA TYR A 6 -2.52 -8.82 -6.36
C TYR A 6 -1.91 -7.41 -6.39
N ASP A 7 -0.92 -7.15 -7.25
CA ASP A 7 -0.24 -5.85 -7.37
C ASP A 7 -1.23 -4.72 -7.70
N GLN A 8 -2.14 -4.96 -8.66
CA GLN A 8 -3.22 -4.03 -9.01
C GLN A 8 -4.18 -3.78 -7.85
N GLY A 9 -4.54 -4.83 -7.10
CA GLY A 9 -5.40 -4.72 -5.93
C GLY A 9 -4.74 -3.91 -4.81
N VAL A 10 -3.45 -4.12 -4.57
CA VAL A 10 -2.68 -3.39 -3.55
C VAL A 10 -2.58 -1.92 -3.92
N PHE A 11 -2.22 -1.61 -5.17
CA PHE A 11 -2.09 -0.22 -5.61
C PHE A 11 -3.42 0.55 -5.50
N SER A 12 -4.55 -0.11 -5.80
CA SER A 12 -5.90 0.45 -5.61
C SER A 12 -6.20 0.81 -4.15
N GLY A 13 -5.60 0.14 -3.16
CA GLY A 13 -5.71 0.48 -1.75
C GLY A 13 -4.69 1.52 -1.29
N VAL A 14 -3.48 1.52 -1.85
CA VAL A 14 -2.42 2.46 -1.49
C VAL A 14 -2.75 3.88 -1.97
N VAL A 15 -3.35 4.01 -3.15
CA VAL A 15 -3.64 5.32 -3.78
C VAL A 15 -4.60 6.21 -2.97
N ILE A 16 -5.42 5.61 -2.11
CA ILE A 16 -6.34 6.32 -1.20
C ILE A 16 -5.71 6.64 0.17
N SER A 17 -4.53 6.08 0.48
CA SER A 17 -3.90 6.24 1.80
C SER A 17 -3.33 7.65 1.99
N LYS A 18 -3.57 8.24 3.17
CA LYS A 18 -3.05 9.56 3.54
C LYS A 18 -1.52 9.63 3.54
N ASP A 19 -0.87 8.53 3.93
CA ASP A 19 0.60 8.46 3.98
C ASP A 19 1.18 8.58 2.57
N PHE A 20 0.59 7.86 1.61
CA PHE A 20 0.96 7.93 0.20
C PHE A 20 0.82 9.35 -0.37
N LEU A 21 -0.31 10.00 -0.07
CA LEU A 21 -0.57 11.37 -0.52
C LEU A 21 0.39 12.39 0.09
N THR A 22 0.74 12.21 1.37
CA THR A 22 1.68 13.09 2.07
C THR A 22 3.10 12.91 1.57
N THR A 23 3.58 11.67 1.45
CA THR A 23 4.95 11.36 0.98
C THR A 23 5.22 11.87 -0.42
N LEU A 24 4.23 11.80 -1.32
CA LEU A 24 4.38 12.27 -2.70
C LEU A 24 3.93 13.73 -2.93
N HIS A 25 3.53 14.44 -1.87
CA HIS A 25 2.98 15.81 -1.95
C HIS A 25 1.81 15.95 -2.94
N LEU A 26 0.90 14.96 -2.91
CA LEU A 26 -0.28 14.84 -3.78
C LEU A 26 -1.58 15.29 -3.12
N THR A 27 -1.53 15.86 -1.92
CA THR A 27 -2.71 16.38 -1.20
C THR A 27 -3.50 17.35 -2.10
N ASN A 28 -4.79 17.06 -2.31
CA ASN A 28 -5.73 17.79 -3.19
C ASN A 28 -5.43 17.75 -4.72
N LYS A 29 -4.51 16.90 -5.20
CA LYS A 29 -4.18 16.77 -6.64
C LYS A 29 -4.75 15.49 -7.26
N THR A 30 -6.07 15.35 -7.25
CA THR A 30 -6.78 14.15 -7.77
C THR A 30 -6.44 13.83 -9.23
N SER A 31 -6.30 14.85 -10.08
CA SER A 31 -5.94 14.65 -11.50
C SER A 31 -4.56 14.00 -11.67
N LEU A 32 -3.59 14.39 -10.84
CA LEU A 32 -2.23 13.87 -10.90
C LEU A 32 -2.19 12.40 -10.42
N ILE A 33 -2.95 12.06 -9.38
CA ILE A 33 -3.11 10.69 -8.88
C ILE A 33 -3.66 9.76 -9.99
N GLY A 34 -4.72 10.18 -10.67
CA GLY A 34 -5.27 9.44 -11.81
C GLY A 34 -4.27 9.31 -12.96
N THR A 35 -3.48 10.36 -13.21
CA THR A 35 -2.43 10.35 -14.23
C THR A 35 -1.32 9.34 -13.91
N ILE A 36 -0.89 9.22 -12.63
CA ILE A 36 0.09 8.21 -12.20
C ILE A 36 -0.42 6.80 -12.51
N SER A 37 -1.69 6.52 -12.14
CA SER A 37 -2.29 5.21 -12.40
C SER A 37 -2.41 4.94 -13.90
N ALA A 38 -2.85 5.92 -14.70
CA ALA A 38 -3.03 5.77 -16.15
C ALA A 38 -1.71 5.53 -16.91
N LEU A 39 -0.57 5.97 -16.38
CA LEU A 39 0.74 5.72 -17.00
C LEU A 39 1.11 4.24 -17.06
N PHE A 40 0.54 3.42 -16.16
CA PHE A 40 0.67 1.97 -16.24
C PHE A 40 0.03 1.41 -17.52
N ASP A 41 -1.14 1.91 -17.89
CA ASP A 41 -1.86 1.49 -19.10
C ASP A 41 -1.17 1.99 -20.36
N VAL A 42 -0.63 3.22 -20.32
CA VAL A 42 0.21 3.76 -21.41
C VAL A 42 1.46 2.91 -21.61
N GLY A 43 2.14 2.54 -20.52
CA GLY A 43 3.26 1.61 -20.56
C GLY A 43 2.85 0.26 -21.17
N SER A 44 1.70 -0.27 -20.74
CA SER A 44 1.16 -1.54 -21.25
C SER A 44 0.83 -1.50 -22.74
N PHE A 45 0.32 -0.38 -23.25
CA PHE A 45 0.09 -0.17 -24.67
C PHE A 45 1.39 -0.33 -25.47
N PHE A 46 2.45 0.41 -25.12
CA PHE A 46 3.74 0.29 -25.81
C PHE A 46 4.41 -1.07 -25.58
N GLY A 47 4.22 -1.68 -24.41
CA GLY A 47 4.69 -3.03 -24.09
C GLY A 47 4.08 -4.10 -24.99
N SER A 48 2.78 -3.99 -25.27
CA SER A 48 2.07 -4.90 -26.17
C SER A 48 2.58 -4.80 -27.62
N ILE A 49 2.90 -3.59 -28.10
CA ILE A 49 3.52 -3.37 -29.41
C ILE A 49 4.92 -4.00 -29.45
N ALA A 50 5.71 -3.80 -28.40
CA ALA A 50 7.03 -4.39 -28.27
C ALA A 50 6.97 -5.93 -28.28
N ALA A 51 5.91 -6.53 -27.73
CA ALA A 51 5.71 -7.98 -27.68
C ALA A 51 5.70 -8.64 -29.07
N PHE A 52 5.17 -7.97 -30.09
CA PHE A 52 5.18 -8.49 -31.47
C PHE A 52 6.61 -8.67 -31.99
N THR A 53 7.49 -7.70 -31.70
CA THR A 53 8.89 -7.71 -32.19
C THR A 53 9.78 -8.62 -31.35
N LEU A 54 9.65 -8.55 -30.01
CA LEU A 54 10.39 -9.37 -29.04
C LEU A 54 10.01 -10.86 -29.15
N GLY A 55 8.72 -11.15 -29.35
CA GLY A 55 8.22 -12.50 -29.50
C GLY A 55 8.74 -13.22 -30.75
N GLY A 56 9.02 -12.46 -31.83
CA GLY A 56 9.59 -13.00 -33.07
C GLY A 56 11.11 -13.24 -33.00
N ARG A 57 11.85 -12.40 -32.27
CA ARG A 57 13.33 -12.45 -32.23
C ARG A 57 13.92 -13.31 -31.10
N LEU A 58 13.36 -13.25 -29.89
CA LEU A 58 13.92 -13.93 -28.72
C LEU A 58 13.21 -15.25 -28.36
N GLY A 59 12.06 -15.52 -28.97
CA GLY A 59 11.18 -16.63 -28.60
C GLY A 59 10.33 -16.32 -27.37
N ARG A 60 9.14 -16.94 -27.27
CA ARG A 60 8.11 -16.61 -26.28
C ARG A 60 8.58 -16.75 -24.83
N THR A 61 9.17 -17.89 -24.46
CA THR A 61 9.59 -18.18 -23.08
C THR A 61 10.72 -17.26 -22.59
N ARG A 62 11.68 -16.92 -23.46
CA ARG A 62 12.80 -16.04 -23.11
C ARG A 62 12.36 -14.58 -23.00
N SER A 63 11.44 -14.15 -23.87
CA SER A 63 10.80 -12.83 -23.76
C SER A 63 10.08 -12.68 -22.41
N MET A 64 9.42 -13.74 -21.93
CA MET A 64 8.75 -13.70 -20.63
C MET A 64 9.71 -13.63 -19.44
N LEU A 65 10.79 -14.42 -19.48
CA LEU A 65 11.82 -14.42 -18.44
C LEU A 65 12.54 -13.08 -18.35
N LEU A 66 12.96 -12.53 -19.49
CA LEU A 66 13.66 -11.25 -19.54
C LEU A 66 12.77 -10.12 -18.99
N GLY A 67 11.50 -10.14 -19.37
CA GLY A 67 10.59 -9.12 -18.91
C GLY A 67 10.21 -9.25 -17.43
N SER A 68 10.24 -10.45 -16.84
CA SER A 68 10.10 -10.62 -15.38
C SER A 68 11.24 -9.97 -14.60
N LEU A 69 12.45 -9.90 -15.18
CA LEU A 69 13.56 -9.14 -14.59
C LEU A 69 13.31 -7.63 -14.67
N ILE A 70 12.80 -7.15 -15.81
CA ILE A 70 12.42 -5.73 -15.98
C ILE A 70 11.30 -5.34 -15.02
N MET A 71 10.32 -6.23 -14.78
CA MET A 71 9.28 -6.06 -13.75
C MET A 71 9.88 -5.79 -12.38
N THR A 72 10.85 -6.61 -12.01
CA THR A 72 11.46 -6.57 -10.67
C THR A 72 12.11 -5.21 -10.46
N VAL A 73 12.82 -4.69 -11.48
CA VAL A 73 13.40 -3.34 -11.43
C VAL A 73 12.31 -2.27 -11.30
N GLY A 74 11.22 -2.37 -12.06
CA GLY A 74 10.09 -1.43 -11.98
C GLY A 74 9.41 -1.40 -10.61
N VAL A 75 9.17 -2.57 -10.02
CA VAL A 75 8.57 -2.71 -8.67
C VAL A 75 9.50 -2.19 -7.58
N ILE A 76 10.81 -2.45 -7.67
CA ILE A 76 11.80 -1.87 -6.75
C ILE A 76 11.78 -0.35 -6.83
N LEU A 77 11.72 0.20 -8.04
CA LEU A 77 11.67 1.65 -8.24
C LEU A 77 10.41 2.27 -7.64
N GLN A 78 9.25 1.63 -7.81
CA GLN A 78 8.00 2.07 -7.17
C GLN A 78 8.09 1.98 -5.65
N SER A 79 8.62 0.88 -5.11
CA SER A 79 8.71 0.64 -3.67
C SER A 79 9.66 1.60 -2.96
N ALA A 80 10.73 2.04 -3.63
CA ALA A 80 11.70 2.99 -3.11
C ALA A 80 11.38 4.46 -3.47
N SER A 81 10.25 4.72 -4.12
CA SER A 81 9.95 6.06 -4.63
C SER A 81 9.56 7.02 -3.50
N SER A 82 10.22 8.17 -3.46
CA SER A 82 9.87 9.29 -2.57
C SER A 82 9.41 10.53 -3.33
N THR A 83 9.42 10.47 -4.67
CA THR A 83 8.98 11.57 -5.53
C THR A 83 8.03 11.03 -6.60
N VAL A 84 7.10 11.90 -7.03
CA VAL A 84 6.13 11.61 -8.08
C VAL A 84 6.80 11.15 -9.37
N ALA A 85 7.93 11.75 -9.75
CA ALA A 85 8.64 11.42 -10.97
C ALA A 85 9.15 9.96 -10.97
N VAL A 86 9.71 9.51 -9.85
CA VAL A 86 10.20 8.13 -9.70
C VAL A 86 9.04 7.15 -9.71
N MET A 87 7.91 7.49 -9.09
CA MET A 87 6.69 6.70 -9.14
C MET A 87 6.17 6.56 -10.59
N MET A 88 6.07 7.66 -11.32
CA MET A 88 5.63 7.67 -12.72
C MET A 88 6.55 6.82 -13.61
N ALA A 89 7.87 6.95 -13.44
CA ALA A 89 8.85 6.14 -14.16
C ALA A 89 8.68 4.64 -13.84
N GLY A 90 8.47 4.30 -12.56
CA GLY A 90 8.18 2.95 -12.11
C GLY A 90 6.95 2.34 -12.79
N HIS A 91 5.84 3.08 -12.87
CA HIS A 91 4.62 2.63 -13.55
C HIS A 91 4.82 2.40 -15.04
N ILE A 92 5.57 3.26 -15.73
CA ILE A 92 5.86 3.09 -17.16
C ILE A 92 6.67 1.80 -17.38
N VAL A 93 7.74 1.59 -16.59
CA VAL A 93 8.61 0.39 -16.72
C VAL A 93 7.83 -0.90 -16.43
N THR A 94 7.03 -0.88 -15.37
CA THR A 94 6.22 -2.02 -14.91
C THR A 94 5.10 -2.31 -15.91
N GLY A 95 4.47 -1.27 -16.46
CA GLY A 95 3.46 -1.37 -17.52
C GLY A 95 4.03 -1.92 -18.83
N LEU A 96 5.19 -1.46 -19.27
CA LEU A 96 5.88 -1.96 -20.47
C LEU A 96 6.07 -3.48 -20.43
N TRP A 97 6.50 -4.00 -19.28
CA TRP A 97 6.56 -5.45 -19.11
C TRP A 97 5.18 -6.10 -19.06
N ASN A 98 4.24 -5.55 -18.27
CA ASN A 98 2.91 -6.12 -18.13
C ASN A 98 2.19 -6.29 -19.48
N GLY A 99 2.31 -5.30 -20.36
CA GLY A 99 1.79 -5.36 -21.74
C GLY A 99 2.42 -6.49 -22.56
N ASN A 100 3.73 -6.67 -22.47
CA ASN A 100 4.42 -7.78 -23.13
C ASN A 100 4.00 -9.14 -22.59
N ASN A 101 3.92 -9.29 -21.27
CA ASN A 101 3.51 -10.52 -20.61
C ASN A 101 2.07 -10.93 -20.97
N THR A 102 1.15 -9.97 -20.95
CA THR A 102 -0.28 -10.19 -21.26
C THR A 102 -0.48 -10.55 -22.73
N ALA A 103 0.34 -10.01 -23.64
CA ALA A 103 0.31 -10.40 -25.05
C ALA A 103 0.97 -11.77 -25.30
N ALA A 104 2.08 -12.08 -24.62
CA ALA A 104 2.87 -13.29 -24.87
C ALA A 104 2.30 -14.55 -24.19
N ALA A 105 1.70 -14.44 -23.00
CA ALA A 105 1.19 -15.55 -22.20
C ALA A 105 0.15 -16.44 -22.92
N PRO A 106 -0.97 -15.89 -23.44
CA PRO A 106 -1.97 -16.69 -24.13
C PRO A 106 -1.43 -17.28 -25.45
N ILE A 107 -0.52 -16.57 -26.12
CA ILE A 107 0.12 -17.04 -27.35
C ILE A 107 0.98 -18.27 -27.06
N TRP A 108 1.84 -18.20 -26.03
CA TRP A 108 2.69 -19.31 -25.63
C TRP A 108 1.87 -20.53 -25.17
N GLN A 109 0.79 -20.32 -24.44
CA GLN A 109 -0.14 -21.39 -24.08
C GLN A 109 -0.85 -21.98 -25.30
N GLY A 110 -1.20 -21.16 -26.29
CA GLY A 110 -1.76 -21.62 -27.56
C GLY A 110 -0.78 -22.48 -28.37
N GLU A 111 0.51 -22.14 -28.33
CA GLU A 111 1.59 -22.87 -29.01
C GLU A 111 1.93 -24.20 -28.32
N THR A 112 1.80 -24.28 -26.99
CA THR A 112 2.21 -25.47 -26.20
C THR A 112 1.05 -26.39 -25.81
N ALA A 113 -0.17 -25.89 -25.67
CA ALA A 113 -1.32 -26.68 -25.22
C ALA A 113 -2.03 -27.42 -26.36
N LYS A 114 -2.58 -28.59 -26.04
CA LYS A 114 -3.47 -29.36 -26.94
C LYS A 114 -4.69 -28.54 -27.32
N ALA A 115 -5.08 -28.58 -28.60
CA ALA A 115 -6.13 -27.75 -29.19
C ALA A 115 -7.46 -27.74 -28.39
N SER A 116 -7.86 -28.87 -27.81
CA SER A 116 -9.09 -29.01 -27.03
C SER A 116 -9.07 -28.30 -25.67
N MET A 117 -7.90 -27.97 -25.13
CA MET A 117 -7.74 -27.40 -23.78
C MET A 117 -7.23 -25.95 -23.80
N ARG A 118 -6.87 -25.40 -24.96
CA ARG A 118 -6.31 -24.03 -25.11
C ARG A 118 -7.19 -22.96 -24.47
N GLY A 119 -8.49 -22.97 -24.80
CA GLY A 119 -9.44 -22.00 -24.25
C GLY A 119 -9.59 -22.13 -22.73
N LYS A 120 -9.57 -23.35 -22.19
CA LYS A 120 -9.68 -23.58 -20.74
C LYS A 120 -8.48 -23.02 -19.98
N LEU A 121 -7.27 -23.14 -20.53
CA LEU A 121 -6.05 -22.60 -19.92
C LEU A 121 -6.09 -21.07 -19.83
N ILE A 122 -6.50 -20.40 -20.92
CA ILE A 122 -6.62 -18.93 -20.96
C ILE A 122 -7.69 -18.44 -19.98
N VAL A 123 -8.82 -19.16 -19.88
CA VAL A 123 -9.87 -18.84 -18.90
C VAL A 123 -9.38 -19.02 -17.47
N VAL A 124 -8.65 -20.10 -17.16
CA VAL A 124 -8.04 -20.31 -15.84
C VAL A 124 -7.05 -19.19 -15.50
N GLU A 125 -6.27 -18.72 -16.48
CA GLU A 125 -5.34 -17.60 -16.29
C GLU A 125 -6.07 -16.31 -15.87
N LEU A 126 -7.16 -15.97 -16.57
CA LEU A 126 -7.98 -14.80 -16.24
C LEU A 126 -8.67 -14.94 -14.88
N ILE A 127 -9.18 -16.13 -14.55
CA ILE A 127 -9.78 -16.42 -13.24
C ILE A 127 -8.73 -16.20 -12.13
N MET A 128 -7.51 -16.70 -12.29
CA MET A 128 -6.44 -16.48 -11.31
C MET A 128 -6.12 -15.00 -11.10
N CYS A 129 -6.18 -14.18 -12.16
CA CYS A 129 -5.98 -12.74 -12.07
C CYS A 129 -7.10 -12.07 -11.25
N VAL A 130 -8.36 -12.36 -11.58
CA VAL A 130 -9.53 -11.78 -10.90
C VAL A 130 -9.59 -12.21 -9.44
N VAL A 131 -9.25 -13.47 -9.14
CA VAL A 131 -9.17 -13.97 -7.76
C VAL A 131 -8.10 -13.20 -6.99
N GLY A 132 -6.91 -12.99 -7.57
CA GLY A 132 -5.84 -12.20 -6.93
C GLY A 132 -6.29 -10.77 -6.59
N PHE A 133 -6.92 -10.08 -7.53
CA PHE A 133 -7.46 -8.74 -7.32
C PHE A 133 -8.57 -8.69 -6.26
N SER A 134 -9.48 -9.68 -6.30
CA SER A 134 -10.62 -9.75 -5.39
C SER A 134 -10.18 -10.04 -3.95
N LEU A 135 -9.20 -10.94 -3.76
CA LEU A 135 -8.68 -11.29 -2.45
C LEU A 135 -8.09 -10.08 -1.73
N VAL A 136 -7.32 -9.24 -2.41
CA VAL A 136 -6.73 -8.03 -1.80
C VAL A 136 -7.82 -7.02 -1.45
N ASN A 137 -8.75 -6.76 -2.38
CA ASN A 137 -9.83 -5.81 -2.13
C ASN A 137 -10.79 -6.26 -1.01
N TRP A 138 -10.90 -7.56 -0.75
CA TRP A 138 -11.66 -8.09 0.40
C TRP A 138 -10.97 -7.88 1.75
N ILE A 139 -9.65 -7.69 1.78
CA ILE A 139 -8.94 -7.42 3.04
C ILE A 139 -9.39 -6.08 3.62
N ILE A 140 -9.61 -5.06 2.79
CA ILE A 140 -9.99 -3.70 3.23
C ILE A 140 -11.26 -3.71 4.11
N PRO A 141 -12.42 -4.23 3.66
CA PRO A 141 -13.62 -4.28 4.49
C PRO A 141 -13.49 -5.24 5.67
N VAL A 142 -12.72 -6.33 5.56
CA VAL A 142 -12.46 -7.25 6.69
C VAL A 142 -11.67 -6.54 7.78
N VAL A 143 -10.61 -5.83 7.42
CA VAL A 143 -9.84 -5.00 8.35
C VAL A 143 -10.77 -3.97 8.97
N TYR A 144 -11.54 -3.23 8.18
CA TYR A 144 -12.49 -2.23 8.70
C TYR A 144 -13.56 -2.82 9.65
N PHE A 145 -13.93 -4.08 9.46
CA PHE A 145 -14.94 -4.75 10.28
C PHE A 145 -14.39 -5.27 11.62
N PHE A 146 -13.16 -5.80 11.61
CA PHE A 146 -12.52 -6.42 12.79
C PHE A 146 -11.54 -5.51 13.52
N TYR A 147 -10.95 -4.53 12.84
CA TYR A 147 -9.90 -3.65 13.36
C TYR A 147 -10.17 -2.18 12.99
N PRO A 148 -10.09 -1.26 13.97
CA PRO A 148 -10.26 0.16 13.70
C PRO A 148 -9.17 0.71 12.78
N GLU A 149 -9.53 1.70 11.97
CA GLU A 149 -8.57 2.46 11.16
C GLU A 149 -7.56 3.14 12.10
N THR A 150 -6.29 2.71 12.04
CA THR A 150 -5.20 3.21 12.91
C THR A 150 -4.57 4.52 12.42
N ALA A 151 -5.16 5.15 11.40
CA ALA A 151 -4.63 6.38 10.84
C ALA A 151 -4.56 7.47 11.93
N ASP A 152 -3.37 8.01 12.17
CA ASP A 152 -3.11 9.14 13.09
C ASP A 152 -3.32 8.85 14.60
N ARG A 153 -3.18 7.58 15.04
CA ARG A 153 -3.19 7.20 16.47
C ARG A 153 -1.79 6.90 17.01
N SER A 154 -1.54 7.27 18.27
CA SER A 154 -0.32 6.87 18.97
C SER A 154 -0.38 5.38 19.40
N LEU A 155 0.77 4.76 19.65
CA LEU A 155 0.84 3.40 20.20
C LEU A 155 0.08 3.28 21.54
N GLU A 156 0.13 4.34 22.36
CA GLU A 156 -0.57 4.41 23.65
C GLU A 156 -2.10 4.48 23.48
N ASP A 157 -2.60 5.22 22.49
CA ASP A 157 -4.03 5.27 22.19
C ASP A 157 -4.58 3.91 21.75
N ILE A 158 -3.79 3.14 20.99
CA ILE A 158 -4.15 1.80 20.52
C ILE A 158 -4.20 0.82 21.70
N GLU A 159 -3.18 0.83 22.57
CA GLU A 159 -3.14 -0.03 23.74
C GLU A 159 -4.29 0.28 24.71
N ARG A 160 -4.61 1.57 24.90
CA ARG A 160 -5.73 2.01 25.72
C ARG A 160 -7.07 1.60 25.12
N PHE A 161 -7.22 1.73 23.80
CA PHE A 161 -8.39 1.26 23.07
C PHE A 161 -8.63 -0.25 23.26
N PHE A 162 -7.57 -1.07 23.26
CA PHE A 162 -7.69 -2.51 23.53
C PHE A 162 -7.91 -2.85 25.01
N ARG A 163 -7.41 -2.04 25.96
CA ARG A 163 -7.64 -2.21 27.41
C ARG A 163 -9.09 -1.93 27.83
N GLU A 164 -9.76 -0.98 27.19
CA GLU A 164 -11.12 -0.55 27.55
C GLU A 164 -12.22 -1.51 27.05
N ASN A 165 -11.84 -2.64 26.42
CA ASN A 165 -12.65 -3.83 26.16
C ASN A 165 -14.02 -3.55 25.51
N HIS A 166 -14.00 -2.98 24.31
CA HIS A 166 -15.18 -2.91 23.45
C HIS A 166 -15.30 -4.19 22.60
N GLY A 167 -16.54 -4.67 22.40
CA GLY A 167 -16.81 -5.96 21.75
C GLY A 167 -16.18 -6.10 20.35
N ILE A 168 -16.03 -7.36 19.91
CA ILE A 168 -15.36 -7.79 18.65
C ILE A 168 -15.78 -6.98 17.40
N PHE A 169 -16.95 -6.36 17.42
CA PHE A 169 -17.51 -5.58 16.33
C PHE A 169 -17.23 -4.08 16.49
N VAL A 170 -16.25 -3.58 15.75
CA VAL A 170 -15.74 -2.20 15.82
C VAL A 170 -16.72 -1.17 15.23
N PHE A 171 -17.61 -1.58 14.32
CA PHE A 171 -18.51 -0.69 13.57
C PHE A 171 -19.50 0.14 14.41
N LYS A 172 -19.74 -0.25 15.67
CA LYS A 172 -20.63 0.49 16.58
C LYS A 172 -19.93 1.62 17.33
N ASN A 173 -18.59 1.62 17.37
CA ASN A 173 -17.85 2.59 18.16
C ASN A 173 -17.34 3.74 17.30
N LYS A 174 -17.97 4.91 17.44
CA LYS A 174 -17.62 6.13 16.69
C LYS A 174 -16.20 6.63 16.97
N MET A 175 -15.62 6.30 18.13
CA MET A 175 -14.22 6.61 18.45
C MET A 175 -13.26 5.76 17.62
N ALA A 176 -13.62 4.50 17.38
CA ALA A 176 -12.83 3.50 16.66
C ALA A 176 -12.80 3.72 15.14
N VAL A 177 -13.85 4.33 14.61
CA VAL A 177 -14.03 4.59 13.17
C VAL A 177 -13.61 6.01 12.76
N SER A 178 -13.22 6.85 13.73
CA SER A 178 -12.81 8.23 13.44
C SER A 178 -11.43 8.28 12.78
N VAL A 179 -11.40 8.87 11.59
CA VAL A 179 -10.20 9.13 10.75
C VAL A 179 -9.26 10.21 11.34
N LYS A 180 -9.75 10.99 12.31
CA LYS A 180 -8.99 12.00 13.05
C LYS A 180 -8.89 11.56 14.51
N ARG A 181 -7.71 11.77 15.13
CA ARG A 181 -7.50 11.49 16.55
C ARG A 181 -8.58 12.18 17.40
N PRO A 182 -9.38 11.43 18.19
CA PRO A 182 -10.44 12.02 19.00
C PRO A 182 -9.86 12.98 20.05
N GLU A 183 -10.54 14.10 20.29
CA GLU A 183 -10.05 15.17 21.18
C GLU A 183 -9.76 14.70 22.60
N GLU A 184 -10.48 13.69 23.07
CA GLU A 184 -10.30 13.08 24.39
C GLU A 184 -8.89 12.48 24.58
N TYR A 185 -8.30 11.90 23.52
CA TYR A 185 -6.94 11.36 23.58
C TYR A 185 -5.90 12.48 23.65
N ILE A 186 -6.13 13.57 22.90
CA ILE A 186 -5.23 14.74 22.88
C ILE A 186 -5.23 15.44 24.24
N ILE A 187 -6.40 15.63 24.84
CA ILE A 187 -6.56 16.27 26.15
C ILE A 187 -5.91 15.40 27.24
N ASN A 188 -6.08 14.08 27.19
CA ASN A 188 -5.46 13.17 28.16
C ASN A 188 -3.93 13.16 28.08
N GLU A 189 -3.36 13.22 26.88
CA GLU A 189 -1.90 13.32 26.70
C GLU A 189 -1.35 14.66 27.21
N GLN A 190 -2.07 15.77 26.94
CA GLN A 190 -1.73 17.09 27.46
C GLN A 190 -1.79 17.15 28.99
N ASN A 191 -2.81 16.54 29.60
CA ASN A 191 -2.94 16.45 31.05
C ASN A 191 -1.81 15.63 31.67
N THR A 192 -1.49 14.47 31.09
CA THR A 192 -0.39 13.60 31.58
C THR A 192 0.97 14.33 31.47
N THR A 193 1.19 15.07 30.38
CA THR A 193 2.41 15.87 30.18
C THR A 193 2.49 17.02 31.19
N CYS A 194 1.37 17.69 31.48
CA CYS A 194 1.28 18.76 32.47
C CYS A 194 1.57 18.24 33.88
N GLU A 195 0.96 17.11 34.27
CA GLU A 195 1.20 16.46 35.57
C GLU A 195 2.66 16.02 35.75
N ASN A 196 3.28 15.49 34.71
CA ASN A 196 4.69 15.10 34.77
C ASN A 196 5.60 16.33 34.94
N LYS A 197 5.32 17.44 34.24
CA LYS A 197 6.06 18.70 34.41
C LYS A 197 5.94 19.25 35.84
N LEU A 198 4.72 19.28 36.39
CA LEU A 198 4.48 19.73 37.76
C LEU A 198 5.25 18.86 38.77
N ARG A 199 5.27 17.54 38.57
CA ARG A 199 5.99 16.60 39.44
C ARG A 199 7.51 16.75 39.35
N GLU A 200 8.05 17.14 38.19
CA GLU A 200 9.46 17.48 38.03
C GLU A 200 9.82 18.82 38.68
N GLU A 201 8.95 19.82 38.57
CA GLU A 201 9.10 21.10 39.27
C GLU A 201 9.10 20.92 40.79
N GLU A 202 8.17 20.13 41.34
CA GLU A 202 8.14 19.81 42.78
C GLU A 202 9.40 19.09 43.25
N LYS A 203 9.90 18.11 42.48
CA LYS A 203 11.16 17.42 42.78
C LYS A 203 12.36 18.37 42.72
N GLY A 204 12.39 19.28 41.73
CA GLY A 204 13.42 20.29 41.61
C GLY A 204 13.47 21.22 42.82
N VAL A 205 12.30 21.69 43.27
CA VAL A 205 12.17 22.55 44.46
C VAL A 205 12.61 21.81 45.73
N LEU A 206 12.18 20.56 45.91
CA LEU A 206 12.60 19.72 47.04
C LEU A 206 14.13 19.53 47.08
N VAL A 207 14.76 19.18 45.96
CA VAL A 207 16.22 19.01 45.87
C VAL A 207 16.95 20.32 46.21
N GLN A 208 16.41 21.46 45.79
CA GLN A 208 17.00 22.78 46.06
C GLN A 208 16.85 23.19 47.53
N GLN A 209 15.76 22.81 48.19
CA GLN A 209 15.56 22.98 49.64
C GLN A 209 16.51 22.08 50.44
N THR A 210 16.67 20.81 50.06
CA THR A 210 17.57 19.87 50.74
C THR A 210 19.03 20.30 50.66
N LYS A 211 19.49 20.83 49.50
CA LYS A 211 20.86 21.38 49.36
C LYS A 211 21.10 22.56 50.29
N LYS A 212 20.15 23.52 50.38
CA LYS A 212 20.25 24.66 51.30
C LYS A 212 20.27 24.25 52.78
N ALA A 213 19.61 23.16 53.15
CA ALA A 213 19.62 22.64 54.52
C ALA A 213 20.91 21.89 54.90
N THR A 214 21.72 21.49 53.91
CA THR A 214 22.98 20.74 54.14
C THR A 214 24.22 21.66 54.16
N GLU A 215 24.09 22.91 53.70
CA GLU A 215 25.16 23.92 53.69
C GLU A 215 25.20 24.81 54.96
N VAL A 216 24.48 24.45 56.02
CA VAL A 216 24.48 25.09 57.35
C VAL A 216 25.05 24.12 58.37
#